data_AF-A0A1I8AYK1-F1
#
_entry.id   AF-A0A1I8AYK1-F1
#
_cell.length_a   1.000
_cell.length_b   1.000
_cell.length_c   1.000
_cell.angle_alpha   90.00
_cell.angle_beta   90.00
_cell.angle_gamma   90.00
#
_symmetry.space_group_name_H-M   'P 1'
#
loop_
_entity.id
_entity.type
_entity.pdbx_description
1 polymer ?
#
loop_
_entity_poly.entity_id
_entity_poly.type
_entity_poly.pdbx_seq_one_letter_code
_entity_poly.pdbx_strand_id
1 'polypeptide(L)'
;MDDSDKENLSQETLARQFRIVRRKTDKSHVQSFGSINVKHEHVSEFMGSKVSINRRGTIKNKRRYLETQITQIVEKLISDPVEQLQTITIYPESITDKGCHHSVMHTFNKYCFNFSENAYAMKYAFVLTNLCEKGIEAYQIEEVMKNHCKKAGTHNMRGII
;
A
#
# COMPACT_ATOMS: atom_id res chain seq x y z
N MET A 1 -8.64 -13.98 -13.27
CA MET A 1 -10.01 -13.64 -13.68
C MET A 1 -10.39 -14.36 -14.97
N ASP A 2 -9.64 -14.22 -16.06
CA ASP A 2 -9.93 -14.89 -17.35
C ASP A 2 -10.09 -16.42 -17.30
N ASP A 3 -9.49 -17.06 -16.30
CA ASP A 3 -9.61 -18.49 -16.03
C ASP A 3 -11.03 -18.83 -15.55
N SER A 4 -11.47 -18.14 -14.49
CA SER A 4 -12.81 -18.27 -13.91
C SER A 4 -13.93 -17.82 -14.85
N ASP A 5 -13.61 -17.03 -15.88
CA ASP A 5 -14.56 -16.66 -16.92
C ASP A 5 -14.88 -17.79 -17.91
N LYS A 6 -14.00 -18.79 -18.02
CA LYS A 6 -14.02 -19.87 -19.03
C LYS A 6 -14.27 -21.25 -18.42
N GLU A 7 -13.79 -21.49 -17.21
CA GLU A 7 -13.86 -22.79 -16.54
C GLU A 7 -15.23 -23.02 -15.87
N ASN A 8 -15.57 -24.29 -15.65
CA ASN A 8 -16.72 -24.64 -14.82
C ASN A 8 -16.33 -24.61 -13.33
N LEU A 9 -16.78 -23.58 -12.62
CA LEU A 9 -16.38 -23.31 -11.23
C LEU A 9 -16.88 -24.35 -10.21
N SER A 10 -17.93 -25.12 -10.55
CA SER A 10 -18.39 -26.23 -9.71
C SER A 10 -17.52 -27.49 -9.82
N GLN A 11 -16.54 -27.48 -10.74
CA GLN A 11 -15.60 -28.58 -10.95
C GLN A 11 -14.16 -28.16 -10.67
N GLU A 12 -13.82 -26.88 -10.89
CA GLU A 12 -12.52 -26.34 -10.51
C GLU A 12 -12.39 -26.23 -8.98
N THR A 13 -11.27 -26.69 -8.42
CA THR A 13 -10.92 -26.48 -7.01
C THR A 13 -9.99 -25.27 -6.84
N LEU A 14 -10.00 -24.65 -5.66
CA LEU A 14 -9.09 -23.55 -5.32
C LEU A 14 -7.61 -23.92 -5.53
N ALA A 15 -7.20 -25.17 -5.23
CA ALA A 15 -5.85 -25.66 -5.48
C ALA A 15 -5.50 -25.73 -6.97
N ARG A 16 -6.45 -26.11 -7.83
CA ARG A 16 -6.25 -26.15 -9.27
C ARG A 16 -6.08 -24.73 -9.82
N GLN A 17 -6.98 -23.83 -9.44
CA GLN A 17 -6.93 -22.42 -9.85
C GLN A 17 -5.62 -21.76 -9.41
N PHE A 18 -5.19 -21.99 -8.16
CA PHE A 18 -3.91 -21.50 -7.64
C PHE A 18 -2.72 -21.95 -8.50
N ARG A 19 -2.65 -23.23 -8.88
CA ARG A 19 -1.57 -23.75 -9.74
C ARG A 19 -1.57 -23.11 -11.12
N ILE A 20 -2.77 -22.91 -11.70
CA ILE A 20 -2.91 -22.27 -13.01
C ILE A 20 -2.39 -20.83 -12.94
N VAL A 21 -2.85 -20.05 -11.93
CA VAL A 21 -2.43 -18.66 -11.73
C VAL A 21 -0.93 -18.59 -11.45
N ARG A 22 -0.39 -19.46 -10.60
CA ARG A 22 1.06 -19.52 -10.28
C ARG A 22 1.93 -19.83 -11.49
N ARG A 23 1.48 -20.72 -12.38
CA ARG A 23 2.21 -21.04 -13.62
C ARG A 23 2.15 -19.91 -14.64
N LYS A 24 0.98 -19.26 -14.78
CA LYS A 24 0.76 -18.20 -15.77
C LYS A 24 1.30 -16.83 -15.32
N THR A 25 1.46 -16.60 -14.02
CA THR A 25 1.99 -15.35 -13.46
C THR A 25 3.51 -15.45 -13.34
N ASP A 26 4.21 -15.08 -14.40
CA ASP A 26 5.67 -15.15 -14.52
C ASP A 26 6.39 -13.90 -13.98
N LYS A 27 5.68 -12.77 -13.85
CA LYS A 27 6.24 -11.48 -13.40
C LYS A 27 6.24 -11.28 -11.88
N SER A 28 5.70 -12.21 -11.11
CA SER A 28 5.66 -12.12 -9.64
C SER A 28 5.49 -13.51 -9.01
N HIS A 29 5.42 -13.56 -7.68
CA HIS A 29 5.37 -14.83 -6.95
C HIS A 29 3.98 -15.00 -6.34
N VAL A 30 3.20 -15.91 -6.93
CA VAL A 30 1.88 -16.25 -6.41
C VAL A 30 2.06 -17.09 -5.14
N GLN A 31 1.55 -16.58 -4.01
CA GLN A 31 1.69 -17.18 -2.68
C GLN A 31 0.34 -17.69 -2.16
N SER A 32 0.38 -18.70 -1.28
CA SER A 32 -0.79 -19.27 -0.60
C SER A 32 -0.54 -19.31 0.91
N PHE A 33 -1.54 -18.93 1.70
CA PHE A 33 -1.44 -18.86 3.15
C PHE A 33 -2.68 -19.48 3.81
N GLY A 34 -2.61 -19.74 5.12
CA GLY A 34 -3.75 -20.25 5.90
C GLY A 34 -3.99 -21.75 5.75
N SER A 35 -5.22 -22.19 6.02
CA SER A 35 -5.57 -23.60 6.10
C SER A 35 -5.54 -24.28 4.74
N ILE A 36 -4.77 -25.35 4.64
CA ILE A 36 -4.69 -26.19 3.43
C ILE A 36 -5.98 -26.95 3.16
N ASN A 37 -6.94 -27.02 4.07
CA ASN A 37 -8.17 -27.79 3.87
C ASN A 37 -9.08 -27.11 2.85
N VAL A 38 -9.13 -25.78 2.89
CA VAL A 38 -9.94 -24.94 1.99
C VAL A 38 -9.51 -25.11 0.53
N LYS A 39 -8.26 -25.51 0.27
CA LYS A 39 -7.75 -25.69 -1.12
C LYS A 39 -8.50 -26.75 -1.93
N HIS A 40 -9.20 -27.67 -1.26
CA HIS A 40 -9.96 -28.75 -1.92
C HIS A 40 -11.40 -28.35 -2.26
N GLU A 41 -11.87 -27.21 -1.75
CA GLU A 41 -13.21 -26.71 -2.03
C GLU A 41 -13.30 -26.18 -3.47
N HIS A 42 -14.52 -26.21 -4.01
CA HIS A 42 -14.80 -25.73 -5.37
C HIS A 42 -14.81 -24.20 -5.42
N VAL A 43 -14.38 -23.65 -6.55
CA VAL A 43 -14.31 -22.21 -6.76
C VAL A 43 -15.71 -21.57 -6.68
N SER A 44 -16.76 -22.30 -7.05
CA SER A 44 -18.15 -21.86 -7.01
C SER A 44 -18.62 -21.41 -5.62
N GLU A 45 -18.12 -22.04 -4.56
CA GLU A 45 -18.47 -21.72 -3.16
C GLU A 45 -18.04 -20.31 -2.74
N PHE A 46 -17.08 -19.70 -3.46
CA PHE A 46 -16.51 -18.40 -3.12
C PHE A 46 -16.85 -17.30 -4.13
N MET A 47 -16.89 -17.64 -5.42
CA MET A 47 -17.06 -16.64 -6.49
C MET A 47 -18.52 -16.44 -6.93
N GLY A 48 -19.43 -17.35 -6.56
CA GLY A 48 -20.85 -17.27 -6.94
C GLY A 48 -21.08 -17.28 -8.46
N SER A 49 -22.23 -16.74 -8.90
CA SER A 49 -22.60 -16.59 -10.32
C SER A 49 -22.44 -15.14 -10.79
N LYS A 50 -22.05 -14.94 -12.06
CA LYS A 50 -21.54 -13.65 -12.59
C LYS A 50 -22.51 -12.46 -12.41
N VAL A 51 -22.01 -11.35 -11.86
CA VAL A 51 -22.59 -10.00 -11.94
C VAL A 51 -21.48 -8.99 -12.26
N SER A 52 -21.69 -8.10 -13.23
CA SER A 52 -20.72 -7.12 -13.69
C SER A 52 -21.00 -5.71 -13.16
N ILE A 53 -20.01 -5.04 -12.55
CA ILE A 53 -20.03 -3.60 -12.29
C ILE A 53 -18.73 -2.96 -12.78
N ASN A 54 -18.86 -1.82 -13.45
CA ASN A 54 -17.76 -1.06 -14.05
C ASN A 54 -17.59 0.29 -13.32
N ARG A 55 -16.37 0.67 -12.94
CA ARG A 55 -16.01 2.08 -12.68
C ARG A 55 -14.59 2.36 -13.18
N ARG A 56 -14.43 3.45 -13.93
CA ARG A 56 -13.14 4.04 -14.31
C ARG A 56 -13.06 5.45 -13.73
N GLY A 57 -11.90 5.77 -13.15
CA GLY A 57 -11.49 7.14 -12.82
C GLY A 57 -10.18 7.47 -13.53
N THR A 58 -9.90 8.76 -13.73
CA THR A 58 -8.69 9.26 -14.40
C THR A 58 -7.59 9.60 -13.40
N ILE A 59 -6.42 8.98 -13.53
CA ILE A 59 -5.21 9.25 -12.71
C ILE A 59 -4.39 10.37 -13.37
N LYS A 60 -4.14 11.48 -12.67
CA LYS A 60 -3.18 12.51 -13.11
C LYS A 60 -1.84 12.32 -12.39
N ASN A 61 -0.75 12.14 -13.16
CA ASN A 61 0.59 11.79 -12.65
C ASN A 61 1.37 13.02 -12.12
N LYS A 62 1.77 13.00 -10.83
CA LYS A 62 2.87 13.78 -10.23
C LYS A 62 3.84 12.88 -9.44
N ARG A 63 4.30 11.76 -10.04
CA ARG A 63 5.15 10.74 -9.39
C ARG A 63 6.42 11.28 -8.74
N ARG A 64 7.13 12.16 -9.45
CA ARG A 64 8.37 12.80 -8.99
C ARG A 64 8.16 13.62 -7.72
N TYR A 65 7.04 14.33 -7.62
CA TYR A 65 6.75 15.14 -6.44
C TYR A 65 6.59 14.23 -5.21
N LEU A 66 5.86 13.12 -5.34
CA LEU A 66 5.69 12.16 -4.25
C LEU A 66 7.02 11.52 -3.83
N GLU A 67 7.87 11.14 -4.80
CA GLU A 67 9.24 10.65 -4.54
C GLU A 67 10.05 11.65 -3.73
N THR A 68 10.08 12.92 -4.16
CA THR A 68 10.80 13.98 -3.45
C THR A 68 10.28 14.20 -2.02
N GLN A 69 8.96 14.18 -1.82
CA GLN A 69 8.40 14.33 -0.47
C GLN A 69 8.79 13.17 0.45
N ILE A 70 8.77 11.92 -0.04
CA ILE A 70 9.17 10.76 0.76
C ILE A 70 10.65 10.86 1.14
N THR A 71 11.54 11.16 0.18
CA THR A 71 12.98 11.31 0.46
C THR A 71 13.22 12.40 1.51
N GLN A 72 12.56 13.56 1.38
CA GLN A 72 12.72 14.67 2.32
C GLN A 72 12.17 14.37 3.73
N ILE A 73 11.17 13.50 3.87
CA ILE A 73 10.71 13.02 5.17
C ILE A 73 11.80 12.15 5.82
N VAL A 74 12.38 11.22 5.05
CA VAL A 74 13.43 10.31 5.55
C VAL A 74 14.68 11.11 5.96
N GLU A 75 15.13 12.06 5.13
CA GLU A 75 16.29 12.92 5.41
C GLU A 75 16.12 13.78 6.68
N LYS A 76 14.89 14.14 7.05
CA LYS A 76 14.61 14.90 8.28
C LYS A 76 14.61 14.04 9.55
N LEU A 77 14.45 12.74 9.41
CA LEU A 77 14.33 11.80 10.53
C LEU A 77 15.61 10.99 10.76
N ILE A 78 16.38 10.76 9.71
CA ILE A 78 17.57 9.91 9.73
C ILE A 78 18.75 10.71 9.20
N SER A 79 19.79 10.88 10.03
CA SER A 79 20.99 11.62 9.64
C SER A 79 21.97 10.80 8.79
N ASP A 80 22.04 9.48 9.02
CA ASP A 80 23.00 8.61 8.33
C ASP A 80 22.56 8.28 6.89
N PRO A 81 23.37 8.59 5.86
CA PRO A 81 22.99 8.37 4.46
C PRO A 81 22.79 6.90 4.08
N VAL A 82 23.49 5.96 4.73
CA VAL A 82 23.34 4.53 4.47
C VAL A 82 22.00 4.06 5.01
N GLU A 83 21.64 4.48 6.22
CA GLU A 83 20.34 4.20 6.83
C GLU A 83 19.18 4.84 6.06
N GLN A 84 19.35 6.06 5.54
CA GLN A 84 18.36 6.69 4.65
C GLN A 84 18.13 5.80 3.41
N LEU A 85 19.20 5.36 2.76
CA LEU A 85 19.12 4.51 1.57
C LEU A 85 18.44 3.17 1.88
N GLN A 86 18.81 2.52 2.98
CA GLN A 86 18.18 1.27 3.42
C GLN A 86 16.68 1.45 3.66
N THR A 87 16.29 2.53 4.34
CA THR A 87 14.87 2.85 4.61
C THR A 87 14.06 3.01 3.34
N ILE A 88 14.65 3.55 2.27
CA ILE A 88 13.96 3.82 1.01
C ILE A 88 13.95 2.60 0.06
N THR A 89 14.88 1.65 0.22
CA THR A 89 15.11 0.59 -0.78
C THR A 89 14.77 -0.81 -0.30
N ILE A 90 14.81 -1.07 1.00
CA ILE A 90 14.65 -2.41 1.57
C ILE A 90 13.22 -2.58 2.08
N TYR A 91 12.54 -3.65 1.70
CA TYR A 91 11.22 -3.98 2.25
C TYR A 91 11.36 -4.67 3.62
N PRO A 92 10.51 -4.36 4.60
CA PRO A 92 10.54 -5.04 5.89
C PRO A 92 10.02 -6.47 5.75
N GLU A 93 10.62 -7.43 6.46
CA GLU A 93 10.15 -8.82 6.47
C GLU A 93 8.78 -8.96 7.15
N SER A 94 8.56 -8.20 8.21
CA SER A 94 7.29 -8.15 8.94
C SER A 94 7.07 -6.77 9.57
N ILE A 95 5.83 -6.50 9.96
CA ILE A 95 5.46 -5.27 10.66
C ILE A 95 5.32 -5.62 12.14
N THR A 96 6.30 -5.20 12.95
CA THR A 96 6.33 -5.50 14.38
C THR A 96 5.55 -4.45 15.15
N ASP A 97 5.78 -3.16 14.86
CA ASP A 97 5.06 -2.06 15.49
C ASP A 97 3.83 -1.66 14.67
N LYS A 98 2.73 -2.37 14.92
CA LYS A 98 1.44 -2.09 14.30
C LYS A 98 0.85 -0.74 14.73
N GLY A 99 1.22 -0.23 15.91
CA GLY A 99 0.72 1.04 16.45
C GLY A 99 1.34 2.23 15.74
N CYS A 100 2.67 2.25 15.65
CA CYS A 100 3.41 3.21 14.82
C CYS A 100 2.96 3.11 13.36
N HIS A 101 2.93 1.89 12.80
CA HIS A 101 2.50 1.70 11.41
C HIS A 101 1.11 2.30 11.14
N HIS A 102 0.11 1.98 11.97
CA HIS A 102 -1.24 2.50 11.79
C HIS A 102 -1.30 4.03 11.85
N SER A 103 -0.68 4.63 12.87
CA SER A 103 -0.72 6.07 13.12
C SER A 103 0.05 6.87 12.05
N VAL A 104 1.21 6.40 11.63
CA VAL A 104 2.03 6.99 10.56
C VAL A 104 1.32 6.90 9.21
N MET A 105 0.78 5.73 8.84
CA MET A 105 0.03 5.55 7.59
C MET A 105 -1.19 6.46 7.52
N HIS A 106 -1.94 6.55 8.62
CA HIS A 106 -3.10 7.44 8.72
C HIS A 106 -2.69 8.91 8.59
N THR A 107 -1.61 9.33 9.24
CA THR A 107 -1.08 10.69 9.17
C THR A 107 -0.62 11.03 7.76
N PHE A 108 0.13 10.15 7.10
CA PHE A 108 0.55 10.35 5.71
C PHE A 108 -0.65 10.49 4.77
N ASN A 109 -1.66 9.60 4.89
CA ASN A 109 -2.87 9.66 4.08
C ASN A 109 -3.63 10.97 4.26
N LYS A 110 -3.69 11.49 5.49
CA LYS A 110 -4.44 12.71 5.83
C LYS A 110 -3.72 14.00 5.43
N TYR A 111 -2.41 14.08 5.67
CA TYR A 111 -1.64 15.32 5.54
C TYR A 111 -0.76 15.38 4.29
N CYS A 112 -0.33 14.24 3.76
CA CYS A 112 0.53 14.17 2.57
C CYS A 112 -0.28 13.75 1.34
N PHE A 113 -0.41 12.45 1.09
CA PHE A 113 -1.04 11.92 -0.11
C PHE A 113 -2.08 10.87 0.25
N ASN A 114 -3.31 11.08 -0.20
CA ASN A 114 -4.37 10.09 -0.05
C ASN A 114 -4.07 8.86 -0.94
N PHE A 115 -3.95 7.69 -0.31
CA PHE A 115 -3.64 6.43 -0.98
C PHE A 115 -4.74 5.99 -1.96
N SER A 116 -6.00 6.33 -1.67
CA SER A 116 -7.15 6.02 -2.55
C SER A 116 -7.21 6.91 -3.79
N GLU A 117 -6.71 8.15 -3.68
CA GLU A 117 -6.69 9.10 -4.80
C GLU A 117 -5.42 8.95 -5.66
N ASN A 118 -4.34 8.43 -5.06
CA ASN A 118 -3.06 8.25 -5.72
C ASN A 118 -2.51 6.83 -5.52
N ALA A 119 -2.82 5.94 -6.47
CA ALA A 119 -2.32 4.57 -6.47
C ALA A 119 -0.78 4.47 -6.45
N TYR A 120 -0.04 5.51 -6.90
CA TYR A 120 1.42 5.52 -6.83
C TYR A 120 1.94 5.74 -5.39
N ALA A 121 1.17 6.41 -4.52
CA ALA A 121 1.55 6.62 -3.13
C ALA A 121 1.71 5.29 -2.37
N MET A 122 0.89 4.30 -2.69
CA MET A 122 0.94 2.96 -2.08
C MET A 122 2.29 2.26 -2.30
N LYS A 123 3.01 2.58 -3.37
CA LYS A 123 4.37 2.07 -3.61
C LYS A 123 5.33 2.41 -2.48
N TYR A 124 5.11 3.52 -1.77
CA TYR A 124 6.01 4.03 -0.73
C TYR A 124 5.54 3.70 0.69
N ALA A 125 4.46 2.95 0.85
CA ALA A 125 3.95 2.55 2.17
C ALA A 125 5.06 1.86 2.99
N PHE A 126 5.82 0.93 2.40
CA PHE A 126 6.88 0.22 3.12
C PHE A 126 7.97 1.13 3.70
N VAL A 127 8.24 2.29 3.08
CA VAL A 127 9.21 3.28 3.60
C VAL A 127 8.72 3.84 4.94
N LEU A 128 7.42 4.07 5.06
CA LEU A 128 6.80 4.54 6.31
C LEU A 128 6.85 3.46 7.39
N THR A 129 6.65 2.20 7.00
CA THR A 129 6.85 1.05 7.89
C THR A 129 8.29 0.98 8.38
N ASN A 130 9.27 1.16 7.49
CA ASN A 130 10.69 1.11 7.86
C ASN A 130 11.08 2.18 8.88
N LEU A 131 10.46 3.36 8.84
CA LEU A 131 10.67 4.39 9.87
C LEU A 131 10.25 3.88 11.25
N CYS A 132 9.13 3.15 11.34
CA CYS A 132 8.70 2.49 12.57
C CYS A 132 9.64 1.35 12.99
N GLU A 133 10.03 0.48 12.06
CA GLU A 133 10.93 -0.66 12.36
C GLU A 133 12.36 -0.22 12.73
N LYS A 134 12.74 1.02 12.40
CA LYS A 134 13.98 1.65 12.89
C LYS A 134 13.90 2.17 14.33
N GLY A 135 12.75 1.99 15.01
CA GLY A 135 12.55 2.44 16.39
C GLY A 135 12.36 3.95 16.53
N ILE A 136 12.03 4.66 15.44
CA ILE A 136 11.67 6.07 15.51
C ILE A 136 10.25 6.17 16.07
N GLU A 137 10.10 6.97 17.12
CA GLU A 137 8.81 7.13 17.78
C GLU A 137 7.78 7.73 16.82
N ALA A 138 6.57 7.16 16.82
CA ALA A 138 5.50 7.55 15.90
C ALA A 138 5.23 9.06 15.92
N TYR A 139 5.28 9.70 17.09
CA TYR A 139 5.04 11.14 17.22
C TYR A 139 6.05 11.97 16.43
N GLN A 140 7.32 11.56 16.37
CA GLN A 140 8.38 12.28 15.65
C GLN A 140 8.13 12.22 14.14
N ILE A 141 7.78 11.02 13.65
CA ILE A 141 7.45 10.80 12.24
C ILE A 141 6.23 11.62 11.86
N GLU A 142 5.18 11.58 12.68
CA GLU A 142 3.95 12.32 12.45
C GLU A 142 4.16 13.83 12.43
N GLU A 143 4.98 14.35 13.35
CA GLU A 143 5.30 15.78 13.41
C GLU A 143 6.03 16.23 12.15
N VAL A 144 7.04 15.47 11.71
CA VAL A 144 7.74 15.73 10.44
C VAL A 144 6.78 15.72 9.27
N MET A 145 5.87 14.74 9.18
CA MET A 145 4.86 14.66 8.12
C MET A 145 3.91 15.87 8.14
N LYS A 146 3.34 16.21 9.30
CA LYS A 146 2.41 17.33 9.47
C LYS A 146 3.07 18.66 9.07
N ASN A 147 4.33 18.85 9.46
CA ASN A 147 5.08 20.07 9.17
C ASN A 147 5.58 20.14 7.74
N HIS A 148 5.98 19.01 7.15
CA HIS A 148 6.51 18.95 5.79
C HIS A 148 5.43 19.03 4.73
N CYS A 149 4.37 18.23 4.89
CA CYS A 149 3.34 18.06 3.87
C CYS A 149 2.23 19.12 3.91
N LYS A 150 2.36 20.17 4.75
CA LYS A 150 1.36 21.21 5.00
C LYS A 150 0.45 21.40 3.79
N LYS A 151 -0.84 21.05 3.93
CA LYS A 151 -1.84 21.35 2.92
C LYS A 151 -1.78 22.85 2.62
N ALA A 152 -1.43 23.22 1.39
CA ALA A 152 -1.63 24.57 0.92
C ALA A 152 -3.15 24.84 0.91
N GLY A 153 -3.64 25.59 1.90
CA GLY A 153 -5.01 26.12 1.93
C GLY A 153 -5.80 25.76 3.17
N THR A 154 -5.57 26.49 4.28
CA THR A 154 -6.61 26.95 5.22
C THR A 154 -6.00 27.94 6.21
N HIS A 155 -5.34 29.00 5.72
CA HIS A 155 -5.25 30.24 6.47
C HIS A 155 -5.31 31.42 5.49
N ASN A 156 -6.34 32.25 5.70
CA ASN A 156 -6.41 33.69 5.45
C ASN A 156 -7.45 34.17 4.41
N MET A 157 -8.71 34.22 4.84
CA MET A 157 -9.65 35.29 4.50
C MET A 157 -10.75 35.33 5.56
N ARG A 158 -10.50 36.08 6.65
CA ARG A 158 -11.51 36.73 7.51
C ARG A 158 -10.75 37.60 8.50
N GLY A 159 -10.66 38.89 8.19
CA GLY A 159 -10.01 39.86 9.04
C GLY A 159 -9.49 41.10 8.32
N ILE A 160 -10.18 41.60 7.29
CA ILE A 160 -10.11 43.02 6.89
C ILE A 160 -11.54 43.45 6.56
N ILE A 161 -11.91 44.60 7.14
CA ILE A 161 -13.23 45.26 7.26
C ILE A 161 -14.05 44.76 8.44
#